data_AF-A0A7S1VZG9-F1
#
_entry.id   AF-A0A7S1VZG9-F1
#
_cell.length_a   1.000
_cell.length_b   1.000
_cell.length_c   1.000
_cell.angle_alpha   90.00
_cell.angle_beta   90.00
_cell.angle_gamma   90.00
#
_symmetry.space_group_name_H-M   'P 1'
#
loop_
_entity.id
_entity.type
_entity.pdbx_description
1 polymer ?
#
loop_
_entity_poly.entity_id
_entity_poly.type
_entity_poly.pdbx_seq_one_letter_code
_entity_poly.pdbx_strand_id
1 'polypeptide(L)'
;MAIILSRCDNIFFWGVVLFLASLPSGGISFHFAKHQLVTARRRSRNHFSRSCKRTATPFMTQQHAHIAKPTKNNDSSSSFRLGYVTDVEGNLDYFLNYVKQSQVLIIQTMTRDEANNILSFTLSLASEKKEDCYFVYGGDAVDKGPGDIRLVRALVDLKRRYPQRVFLLVGNRDLNKLRLTAELSQEDMNREVKDIPQPHWDPKAPSLKEYLENIVQQKQQKDKDNTATTPSFSSSVDALNTRVHRLNYMLQHTLGCPNTFEYRRQELAILRNKGKKEITDDEVVDNFLSEIGERGSLFQYLQCANVAVVIGNTLFCHGAVDQNTMKFVPHLQNTKFENPMSKPPPAKLADTVEEWVASLNDFLREGLQDYVKRPHWNGERTSRGGESLMALQNRSAMWGRSIVSNCYGDGGCITTIHATKLRNDPKRLEMERINPLVFEKVSSDPKDPIVSKWLSNCGIQRVIVGHKPTGDCPAVLSSSYSGVEIVSGDTSFSDVSAPDKRGLAVGIVEVVGFSSVDNQLHLRGTLSNGNSYNSKFYRLHSGNKVDESTGDPFLGRHIQPDDDGDDDWWIKVKTEDGHYCLTRGKGRFVEYRHIEKSELLNRF
;
A
#
# COMPACT_ATOMS: atom_id res chain seq x y z
N MET A 1 -42.29 2.15 -30.37
CA MET A 1 -41.50 1.18 -29.58
C MET A 1 -40.10 1.77 -29.46
N ALA A 2 -39.87 2.51 -28.37
CA ALA A 2 -38.75 3.44 -28.22
C ALA A 2 -37.51 2.72 -27.67
N ILE A 3 -36.37 2.92 -28.35
CA ILE A 3 -35.04 2.49 -27.91
C ILE A 3 -34.37 3.71 -27.27
N ILE A 4 -34.05 3.61 -25.98
CA ILE A 4 -33.27 4.61 -25.24
C ILE A 4 -31.79 4.26 -25.40
N LEU A 5 -31.05 5.13 -26.11
CA LEU A 5 -29.59 5.12 -26.17
C LEU A 5 -29.03 5.95 -25.01
N SER A 6 -28.32 5.30 -24.09
CA SER A 6 -27.51 5.94 -23.05
C SER A 6 -26.08 6.08 -23.58
N ARG A 7 -25.65 7.31 -23.83
CA ARG A 7 -24.30 7.69 -24.25
C ARG A 7 -23.32 7.62 -23.07
N CYS A 8 -22.23 6.86 -23.24
CA CYS A 8 -21.01 6.98 -22.44
C CYS A 8 -19.87 7.23 -23.42
N ASP A 9 -19.49 8.49 -23.61
CA ASP A 9 -18.24 8.87 -24.28
C ASP A 9 -17.59 10.00 -23.50
N ASN A 10 -16.32 9.79 -23.12
CA ASN A 10 -15.19 10.70 -23.37
C ASN A 10 -14.02 10.38 -22.43
N ILE A 11 -13.15 9.47 -22.86
CA ILE A 11 -11.74 9.45 -22.45
C ILE A 11 -10.95 9.79 -23.72
N PHE A 12 -10.56 11.06 -23.86
CA PHE A 12 -9.79 11.52 -25.02
C PHE A 12 -8.29 11.30 -24.81
N PHE A 13 -7.71 10.46 -25.66
CA PHE A 13 -6.30 10.35 -25.99
C PHE A 13 -5.88 11.49 -26.91
N TRP A 14 -4.67 12.06 -26.76
CA TRP A 14 -3.93 12.62 -27.89
C TRP A 14 -2.43 12.35 -27.78
N GLY A 15 -1.86 12.01 -28.94
CA GLY A 15 -0.51 11.50 -29.13
C GLY A 15 0.56 12.58 -29.36
N VAL A 16 1.78 12.08 -29.38
CA VAL A 16 3.04 12.82 -29.50
C VAL A 16 3.33 13.13 -30.97
N VAL A 17 3.59 14.40 -31.29
CA VAL A 17 4.27 14.83 -32.52
C VAL A 17 5.62 15.42 -32.13
N LEU A 18 6.69 14.83 -32.67
CA LEU A 18 8.08 15.22 -32.51
C LEU A 18 8.37 16.54 -33.23
N PHE A 19 9.06 17.47 -32.55
CA PHE A 19 9.89 18.48 -33.19
C PHE A 19 11.27 18.52 -32.51
N LEU A 20 12.30 18.31 -33.33
CA LEU A 20 13.73 18.41 -33.02
C LEU A 20 14.23 19.84 -33.31
N ALA A 21 15.39 20.15 -32.71
CA ALA A 21 16.28 21.31 -32.89
C ALA A 21 16.09 22.42 -31.83
N SER A 22 17.12 23.02 -31.25
CA SER A 22 18.58 22.83 -31.26
C SER A 22 19.16 23.76 -30.18
N LEU A 23 20.11 23.27 -29.37
CA LEU A 23 20.85 24.05 -28.38
C LEU A 23 21.85 25.02 -29.04
N PRO A 24 22.22 26.09 -28.33
CA PRO A 24 23.61 26.53 -28.33
C PRO A 24 24.25 26.46 -26.94
N SER A 25 25.41 25.84 -26.98
CA SER A 25 26.55 25.83 -26.07
C SER A 25 26.91 27.17 -25.42
N GLY A 26 27.32 27.09 -24.14
CA GLY A 26 28.09 28.12 -23.45
C GLY A 26 28.72 27.55 -22.19
N GLY A 27 30.00 27.17 -22.26
CA GLY A 27 30.78 26.70 -21.11
C GLY A 27 31.45 27.86 -20.37
N ILE A 28 31.59 27.74 -19.05
CA ILE A 28 32.59 28.48 -18.24
C ILE A 28 33.13 27.57 -17.13
N SER A 29 34.40 27.78 -16.85
CA SER A 29 35.38 26.94 -16.16
C SER A 29 35.37 26.99 -14.62
N PHE A 30 36.19 26.09 -14.07
CA PHE A 30 36.45 25.69 -12.69
C PHE A 30 36.74 26.80 -11.66
N HIS A 31 36.36 26.54 -10.41
CA HIS A 31 37.15 26.93 -9.24
C HIS A 31 37.23 25.82 -8.18
N PHE A 32 38.45 25.38 -7.93
CA PHE A 32 38.87 24.51 -6.82
C PHE A 32 39.07 25.38 -5.57
N ALA A 33 38.57 24.93 -4.42
CA ALA A 33 39.08 25.36 -3.12
C ALA A 33 39.16 24.15 -2.16
N LYS A 34 40.38 23.83 -1.77
CA LYS A 34 40.75 22.94 -0.66
C LYS A 34 40.61 23.70 0.66
N HIS A 35 40.18 23.03 1.73
CA HIS A 35 40.75 23.08 3.09
C HIS A 35 40.03 22.02 3.94
N GLN A 36 40.70 20.90 4.26
CA GLN A 36 41.47 20.62 5.47
C GLN A 36 40.65 20.30 6.73
N LEU A 37 40.80 19.03 7.10
CA LEU A 37 40.66 18.38 8.41
C LEU A 37 40.88 19.28 9.63
N VAL A 38 40.01 19.10 10.63
CA VAL A 38 40.40 19.09 12.05
C VAL A 38 39.79 17.86 12.72
N THR A 39 40.66 17.13 13.42
CA THR A 39 40.37 15.98 14.28
C THR A 39 40.07 16.44 15.69
N ALA A 40 39.13 15.80 16.38
CA ALA A 40 39.13 15.75 17.85
C ALA A 40 38.43 14.49 18.36
N ARG A 41 39.24 13.58 18.92
CA ARG A 41 38.82 12.50 19.81
C ARG A 41 38.37 13.09 21.16
N ARG A 42 37.31 12.53 21.77
CA ARG A 42 37.38 12.11 23.18
C ARG A 42 36.30 11.11 23.56
N ARG A 43 36.75 10.13 24.35
CA ARG A 43 36.04 9.02 24.98
C ARG A 43 35.15 9.52 26.14
N SER A 44 34.07 8.80 26.44
CA SER A 44 33.94 8.11 27.73
C SER A 44 32.82 7.06 27.71
N ARG A 45 33.19 5.84 28.09
CA ARG A 45 32.31 4.76 28.54
C ARG A 45 31.66 5.17 29.87
N ASN A 46 30.46 4.66 30.14
CA ASN A 46 30.18 3.98 31.42
C ASN A 46 28.98 3.03 31.28
N HIS A 47 29.24 1.77 31.60
CA HIS A 47 28.28 0.73 31.91
C HIS A 47 27.64 1.01 33.27
N PHE A 48 26.36 0.69 33.42
CA PHE A 48 25.87 0.05 34.65
C PHE A 48 24.69 -0.87 34.30
N SER A 49 24.91 -2.17 34.50
CA SER A 49 23.87 -3.20 34.52
C SER A 49 23.34 -3.32 35.95
N ARG A 50 22.08 -3.72 36.11
CA ARG A 50 21.63 -4.51 37.27
C ARG A 50 20.40 -5.31 36.90
N SER A 51 20.57 -6.63 36.99
CA SER A 51 19.53 -7.64 36.93
C SER A 51 18.68 -7.65 38.19
N CYS A 52 17.44 -8.10 38.10
CA CYS A 52 16.82 -8.84 39.20
C CYS A 52 15.99 -10.02 38.66
N LYS A 53 16.22 -11.18 39.27
CA LYS A 53 15.68 -12.51 38.94
C LYS A 53 14.61 -12.89 39.98
N ARG A 54 13.69 -13.75 39.51
CA ARG A 54 12.97 -14.84 40.23
C ARG A 54 11.90 -14.42 41.26
N THR A 55 10.72 -15.06 41.17
CA THR A 55 10.42 -16.36 41.81
C THR A 55 9.07 -16.91 41.31
N ALA A 56 9.00 -18.23 41.17
CA ALA A 56 7.81 -19.02 40.88
C ALA A 56 7.58 -19.98 42.07
N THR A 57 6.32 -20.32 42.35
CA THR A 57 5.94 -21.59 43.00
C THR A 57 4.47 -21.95 42.70
N PRO A 58 4.09 -23.25 42.72
CA PRO A 58 2.95 -23.82 41.99
C PRO A 58 1.81 -24.29 42.92
N PHE A 59 0.63 -24.59 42.36
CA PHE A 59 -0.35 -25.50 42.99
C PHE A 59 -1.16 -26.29 41.96
N MET A 60 -1.16 -27.61 42.13
CA MET A 60 -1.99 -28.60 41.45
C MET A 60 -3.33 -28.79 42.18
N THR A 61 -4.39 -29.09 41.43
CA THR A 61 -5.41 -30.08 41.84
C THR A 61 -6.10 -30.68 40.61
N GLN A 62 -6.16 -32.01 40.57
CA GLN A 62 -6.85 -32.84 39.58
C GLN A 62 -8.35 -32.95 39.91
N GLN A 63 -9.18 -33.11 38.88
CA GLN A 63 -10.38 -33.94 38.94
C GLN A 63 -10.71 -34.54 37.55
N HIS A 64 -11.02 -35.84 37.55
CA HIS A 64 -11.32 -36.68 36.40
C HIS A 64 -12.81 -36.62 36.00
N ALA A 65 -13.11 -36.68 34.69
CA ALA A 65 -14.36 -37.23 34.16
C ALA A 65 -14.14 -37.80 32.74
N HIS A 66 -14.83 -38.91 32.46
CA HIS A 66 -14.57 -39.87 31.38
C HIS A 66 -15.12 -39.48 29.97
N ILE A 67 -14.26 -39.72 28.96
CA ILE A 67 -14.48 -40.36 27.64
C ILE A 67 -15.56 -39.82 26.68
N ALA A 68 -15.09 -39.20 25.60
CA ALA A 68 -15.45 -39.53 24.22
C ALA A 68 -14.17 -39.49 23.37
N LYS A 69 -13.84 -40.56 22.64
CA LYS A 69 -12.61 -40.68 21.83
C LYS A 69 -12.74 -39.88 20.52
N PRO A 70 -11.87 -38.88 20.25
CA PRO A 70 -11.65 -38.43 18.89
C PRO A 70 -10.58 -39.30 18.24
N THR A 71 -10.83 -39.72 17.01
CA THR A 71 -9.86 -40.31 16.10
C THR A 71 -8.66 -39.38 15.96
N LYS A 72 -7.51 -39.81 16.47
CA LYS A 72 -6.22 -39.14 16.28
C LYS A 72 -5.80 -39.30 14.82
N ASN A 73 -6.08 -38.30 14.00
CA ASN A 73 -5.16 -37.98 12.91
C ASN A 73 -3.91 -37.39 13.56
N ASN A 74 -2.79 -38.10 13.45
CA ASN A 74 -1.45 -37.63 13.80
C ASN A 74 -0.99 -36.59 12.77
N ASP A 75 -1.66 -35.45 12.72
CA ASP A 75 -1.10 -34.27 12.08
C ASP A 75 -0.27 -33.57 13.16
N SER A 76 1.06 -33.62 13.06
CA SER A 76 1.97 -32.83 13.89
C SER A 76 1.67 -31.36 13.62
N SER A 77 0.67 -30.82 14.32
CA SER A 77 -0.05 -29.63 13.87
C SER A 77 0.89 -28.43 13.80
N SER A 78 0.99 -27.81 12.63
CA SER A 78 1.62 -26.50 12.43
C SER A 78 1.22 -25.56 13.58
N SER A 79 2.18 -25.13 14.41
CA SER A 79 1.88 -24.21 15.52
C SER A 79 1.74 -22.78 14.99
N PHE A 80 2.54 -22.41 14.00
CA PHE A 80 2.61 -21.06 13.43
C PHE A 80 1.62 -20.82 12.29
N ARG A 81 0.89 -19.71 12.40
CA ARG A 81 0.05 -19.18 11.33
C ARG A 81 0.06 -17.65 11.34
N LEU A 82 0.26 -17.06 10.19
CA LEU A 82 0.19 -15.62 9.98
C LEU A 82 -0.73 -15.31 8.82
N GLY A 83 -1.64 -14.35 8.99
CA GLY A 83 -2.52 -13.85 7.93
C GLY A 83 -2.08 -12.47 7.45
N TYR A 84 -2.22 -12.22 6.16
CA TYR A 84 -1.93 -10.93 5.53
C TYR A 84 -3.08 -10.48 4.63
N VAL A 85 -3.38 -9.19 4.67
CA VAL A 85 -4.30 -8.49 3.74
C VAL A 85 -3.88 -7.02 3.66
N THR A 86 -4.07 -6.39 2.50
CA THR A 86 -3.62 -5.03 2.20
C THR A 86 -4.58 -4.35 1.23
N ASP A 87 -4.45 -3.04 1.08
CA ASP A 87 -5.11 -2.25 0.04
C ASP A 87 -6.63 -2.46 0.01
N VAL A 88 -7.25 -2.65 1.19
CA VAL A 88 -8.72 -2.80 1.26
C VAL A 88 -9.40 -1.53 0.79
N GLU A 89 -8.75 -0.37 1.02
CA GLU A 89 -9.21 0.95 0.60
C GLU A 89 -10.70 1.12 0.92
N GLY A 90 -11.04 1.10 2.22
CA GLY A 90 -12.40 1.34 2.71
C GLY A 90 -13.49 0.34 2.27
N ASN A 91 -13.17 -0.66 1.45
CA ASN A 91 -14.12 -1.67 0.99
C ASN A 91 -14.37 -2.71 2.11
N LEU A 92 -15.26 -2.34 3.03
CA LEU A 92 -15.57 -3.15 4.20
C LEU A 92 -16.21 -4.49 3.82
N ASP A 93 -17.02 -4.54 2.76
CA ASP A 93 -17.65 -5.80 2.32
C ASP A 93 -16.60 -6.81 1.84
N TYR A 94 -15.62 -6.36 1.06
CA TYR A 94 -14.46 -7.18 0.68
C TYR A 94 -13.70 -7.68 1.92
N PHE A 95 -13.39 -6.79 2.87
CA PHE A 95 -12.66 -7.17 4.07
C PHE A 95 -13.43 -8.20 4.92
N LEU A 96 -14.75 -8.04 5.05
CA LEU A 96 -15.56 -9.02 5.77
C LEU A 96 -15.64 -10.35 5.03
N ASN A 97 -15.61 -10.36 3.69
CA ASN A 97 -15.49 -11.58 2.92
C ASN A 97 -14.12 -12.26 3.12
N TYR A 98 -13.04 -11.48 3.17
CA TYR A 98 -11.71 -11.98 3.58
C TYR A 98 -11.76 -12.61 4.97
N VAL A 99 -12.34 -11.94 5.98
CA VAL A 99 -12.40 -12.46 7.35
C VAL A 99 -13.22 -13.75 7.42
N LYS A 100 -14.30 -13.90 6.65
CA LYS A 100 -15.07 -15.15 6.59
C LYS A 100 -14.26 -16.36 6.10
N GLN A 101 -13.25 -16.14 5.27
CA GLN A 101 -12.40 -17.19 4.70
C GLN A 101 -11.06 -17.35 5.42
N SER A 102 -10.70 -16.37 6.25
CA SER A 102 -9.47 -16.35 7.03
C SER A 102 -9.44 -17.47 8.06
N GLN A 103 -8.28 -18.09 8.26
CA GLN A 103 -8.04 -18.98 9.41
C GLN A 103 -7.34 -18.24 10.57
N VAL A 104 -7.19 -16.92 10.45
CA VAL A 104 -6.42 -16.06 11.36
C VAL A 104 -7.33 -15.05 12.04
N LEU A 105 -8.23 -14.42 11.29
CA LEU A 105 -9.18 -13.45 11.82
C LEU A 105 -10.57 -14.06 11.94
N ILE A 106 -11.26 -13.70 13.01
CA ILE A 106 -12.69 -13.97 13.20
C ILE A 106 -13.41 -12.67 13.59
N ILE A 107 -14.69 -12.58 13.23
CA ILE A 107 -15.57 -11.52 13.74
C ILE A 107 -16.04 -11.95 15.13
N GLN A 108 -15.64 -11.23 16.16
CA GLN A 108 -16.00 -11.53 17.55
C GLN A 108 -17.39 -11.00 17.90
N THR A 109 -17.65 -9.74 17.57
CA THR A 109 -18.96 -9.12 17.70
C THR A 109 -19.31 -8.33 16.45
N MET A 110 -20.60 -8.23 16.16
CA MET A 110 -21.11 -7.46 15.03
C MET A 110 -22.48 -6.90 15.39
N THR A 111 -22.62 -5.59 15.26
CA THR A 111 -23.91 -4.89 15.42
C THR A 111 -24.40 -4.48 14.04
N ARG A 112 -25.66 -4.79 13.74
CA ARG A 112 -26.36 -4.40 12.52
C ARG A 112 -27.58 -3.57 12.88
N ASP A 113 -27.93 -2.63 12.02
CA ASP A 113 -29.20 -1.92 12.09
C ASP A 113 -30.09 -2.41 10.94
N GLU A 114 -31.41 -2.50 11.14
CA GLU A 114 -32.36 -3.08 10.18
C GLU A 114 -32.43 -2.26 8.87
N ALA A 115 -32.03 -0.98 8.92
CA ALA A 115 -31.97 -0.09 7.77
C ALA A 115 -30.55 0.10 7.18
N ASN A 116 -29.49 -0.29 7.89
CA ASN A 116 -28.10 0.08 7.56
C ASN A 116 -27.12 -1.09 7.70
N ASN A 117 -26.17 -1.18 6.76
CA ASN A 117 -25.00 -2.07 6.81
C ASN A 117 -24.29 -2.05 8.18
N ILE A 118 -23.47 -3.07 8.45
CA ILE A 118 -22.77 -3.33 9.74
C ILE A 118 -22.28 -2.06 10.44
N LEU A 119 -22.94 -1.63 11.52
CA LEU A 119 -22.64 -0.37 12.19
C LEU A 119 -21.29 -0.41 12.93
N SER A 120 -21.00 -1.53 13.58
CA SER A 120 -19.75 -1.76 14.29
C SER A 120 -19.45 -3.25 14.33
N PHE A 121 -18.16 -3.60 14.33
CA PHE A 121 -17.71 -4.96 14.53
C PHE A 121 -16.38 -4.96 15.27
N THR A 122 -16.09 -6.05 15.96
CA THR A 122 -14.78 -6.30 16.55
C THR A 122 -14.18 -7.57 15.95
N LEU A 123 -12.86 -7.58 15.83
CA LEU A 123 -12.11 -8.71 15.32
C LEU A 123 -11.49 -9.49 16.48
N SER A 124 -11.19 -10.77 16.33
CA SER A 124 -10.20 -11.42 17.21
C SER A 124 -9.35 -12.38 16.41
N LEU A 125 -8.23 -12.79 16.99
CA LEU A 125 -7.44 -13.86 16.41
C LEU A 125 -8.17 -15.18 16.63
N ALA A 126 -8.30 -16.00 15.57
CA ALA A 126 -9.04 -17.26 15.54
C ALA A 126 -8.62 -18.25 16.64
N SER A 127 -7.42 -18.08 17.18
CA SER A 127 -6.99 -18.81 18.37
C SER A 127 -6.50 -17.84 19.43
N GLU A 128 -7.37 -17.53 20.38
CA GLU A 128 -7.00 -16.77 21.57
C GLU A 128 -5.92 -17.49 22.40
N LYS A 129 -5.81 -18.83 22.25
CA LYS A 129 -4.89 -19.71 23.01
C LYS A 129 -3.63 -20.17 22.24
N LYS A 130 -3.51 -19.96 20.93
CA LYS A 130 -2.25 -20.24 20.19
C LYS A 130 -1.40 -18.97 20.21
N GLU A 131 -0.30 -19.04 20.96
CA GLU A 131 0.71 -17.97 21.01
C GLU A 131 1.34 -17.67 19.64
N ASP A 132 1.19 -18.59 18.68
CA ASP A 132 1.81 -18.54 17.35
C ASP A 132 0.87 -18.09 16.21
N CYS A 133 -0.26 -17.41 16.52
CA CYS A 133 -1.15 -16.83 15.53
C CYS A 133 -0.92 -15.32 15.37
N TYR A 134 -0.59 -14.86 14.16
CA TYR A 134 -0.20 -13.48 13.83
C TYR A 134 -1.06 -12.90 12.71
N PHE A 135 -1.18 -11.57 12.67
CA PHE A 135 -1.87 -10.88 11.59
C PHE A 135 -1.12 -9.61 11.19
N VAL A 136 -0.96 -9.38 9.89
CA VAL A 136 -0.37 -8.17 9.34
C VAL A 136 -1.36 -7.52 8.38
N TYR A 137 -1.70 -6.26 8.64
CA TYR A 137 -2.44 -5.43 7.71
C TYR A 137 -1.45 -4.57 6.91
N GLY A 138 -1.45 -4.70 5.59
CA GLY A 138 -0.38 -4.21 4.70
C GLY A 138 -0.40 -2.73 4.34
N GLY A 139 -1.36 -1.95 4.85
CA GLY A 139 -1.51 -0.53 4.54
C GLY A 139 -2.62 -0.26 3.52
N ASP A 140 -2.81 1.03 3.21
CA ASP A 140 -3.88 1.55 2.34
C ASP A 140 -5.27 1.12 2.84
N ALA A 141 -5.56 1.48 4.10
CA ALA A 141 -6.80 1.14 4.78
C ALA A 141 -7.99 2.02 4.33
N VAL A 142 -7.70 3.24 3.86
CA VAL A 142 -8.70 4.30 3.61
C VAL A 142 -8.84 4.64 2.11
N ASP A 143 -9.81 5.52 1.80
CA ASP A 143 -10.30 5.87 0.45
C ASP A 143 -11.16 4.80 -0.21
N LYS A 144 -11.71 5.06 -1.41
CA LYS A 144 -12.32 4.12 -2.39
C LYS A 144 -13.52 3.26 -1.96
N GLY A 145 -13.84 3.14 -0.68
CA GLY A 145 -15.01 2.42 -0.19
C GLY A 145 -15.69 3.07 1.03
N PRO A 146 -17.00 2.84 1.24
CA PRO A 146 -17.78 3.46 2.31
C PRO A 146 -17.68 2.67 3.63
N GLY A 147 -16.47 2.50 4.14
CA GLY A 147 -16.20 1.67 5.33
C GLY A 147 -14.85 1.95 5.99
N ASP A 148 -14.16 3.01 5.59
CA ASP A 148 -12.79 3.32 6.00
C ASP A 148 -12.67 3.57 7.51
N ILE A 149 -13.57 4.35 8.11
CA ILE A 149 -13.57 4.65 9.56
C ILE A 149 -13.83 3.38 10.38
N ARG A 150 -14.88 2.61 10.05
CA ARG A 150 -15.18 1.35 10.75
C ARG A 150 -14.05 0.34 10.64
N LEU A 151 -13.46 0.19 9.46
CA LEU A 151 -12.30 -0.68 9.23
C LEU A 151 -11.11 -0.27 10.09
N VAL A 152 -10.72 1.00 10.02
CA VAL A 152 -9.58 1.54 10.79
C VAL A 152 -9.79 1.35 12.29
N ARG A 153 -10.98 1.66 12.81
CA ARG A 153 -11.30 1.45 14.24
C ARG A 153 -11.14 -0.01 14.65
N ALA A 154 -11.63 -0.95 13.84
CA ALA A 154 -11.52 -2.38 14.12
C ALA A 154 -10.06 -2.87 14.10
N LEU A 155 -9.24 -2.38 13.17
CA LEU A 155 -7.81 -2.71 13.08
C LEU A 155 -7.01 -2.16 14.27
N VAL A 156 -7.27 -0.91 14.67
CA VAL A 156 -6.63 -0.28 15.83
C VAL A 156 -6.99 -1.00 17.12
N ASP A 157 -8.28 -1.33 17.30
CA ASP A 157 -8.74 -2.12 18.45
C ASP A 157 -8.06 -3.50 18.50
N LEU A 158 -8.00 -4.20 17.37
CA LEU A 158 -7.31 -5.49 17.25
C LEU A 158 -5.82 -5.38 17.60
N LYS A 159 -5.12 -4.35 17.09
CA LYS A 159 -3.71 -4.07 17.42
C LYS A 159 -3.52 -3.80 18.91
N ARG A 160 -4.40 -3.03 19.55
CA ARG A 160 -4.32 -2.72 20.98
C ARG A 160 -4.52 -3.95 21.85
N ARG A 161 -5.41 -4.88 21.48
CA ARG A 161 -5.64 -6.13 22.20
C ARG A 161 -4.51 -7.16 21.99
N TYR A 162 -3.87 -7.16 20.83
CA TYR A 162 -2.80 -8.10 20.49
C TYR A 162 -1.51 -7.40 19.99
N PRO A 163 -0.87 -6.56 20.82
CA PRO A 163 0.18 -5.64 20.35
C PRO A 163 1.44 -6.32 19.79
N GLN A 164 1.71 -7.55 20.22
CA GLN A 164 2.87 -8.35 19.78
C GLN A 164 2.54 -9.34 18.65
N ARG A 165 1.26 -9.47 18.26
CA ARG A 165 0.81 -10.46 17.28
C ARG A 165 0.10 -9.85 16.08
N VAL A 166 -0.43 -8.63 16.24
CA VAL A 166 -1.06 -7.87 15.17
C VAL A 166 -0.14 -6.72 14.80
N PHE A 167 0.08 -6.50 13.52
CA PHE A 167 0.92 -5.44 13.00
C PHE A 167 0.15 -4.69 11.91
N LEU A 168 0.24 -3.37 11.93
CA LEU A 168 -0.38 -2.50 10.94
C LEU A 168 0.76 -1.81 10.19
N LEU A 169 0.69 -1.78 8.87
CA LEU A 169 1.65 -1.05 8.05
C LEU A 169 1.05 0.25 7.54
N VAL A 170 1.88 1.27 7.35
CA VAL A 170 1.45 2.48 6.64
C VAL A 170 1.52 2.25 5.13
N GLY A 171 0.45 2.59 4.43
CA GLY A 171 0.42 2.73 2.99
C GLY A 171 0.48 4.19 2.54
N ASN A 172 0.57 4.41 1.24
CA ASN A 172 0.61 5.77 0.69
C ASN A 172 -0.70 6.54 0.93
N ARG A 173 -1.85 5.86 0.90
CA ARG A 173 -3.16 6.46 1.17
C ARG A 173 -3.33 6.86 2.61
N ASP A 174 -2.73 6.12 3.53
CA ASP A 174 -2.80 6.44 4.95
C ASP A 174 -1.98 7.72 5.25
N LEU A 175 -0.77 7.81 4.71
CA LEU A 175 0.14 8.93 4.95
C LEU A 175 -0.25 10.21 4.21
N ASN A 176 -0.84 10.11 3.02
CA ASN A 176 -1.13 11.30 2.21
C ASN A 176 -2.21 12.20 2.83
N LYS A 177 -3.00 11.72 3.80
CA LYS A 177 -4.03 12.51 4.48
C LYS A 177 -3.47 13.52 5.48
N LEU A 178 -2.22 13.33 5.95
CA LEU A 178 -1.57 14.28 6.85
C LEU A 178 -1.50 15.69 6.26
N ARG A 179 -1.44 15.82 4.93
CA ARG A 179 -1.39 17.11 4.24
C ARG A 179 -2.65 17.95 4.41
N LEU A 180 -3.81 17.32 4.64
CA LEU A 180 -5.12 17.97 4.65
C LEU A 180 -5.19 19.05 5.75
N THR A 181 -4.53 18.82 6.88
CA THR A 181 -4.51 19.76 8.01
C THR A 181 -3.93 21.12 7.65
N ALA A 182 -2.82 21.14 6.91
CA ALA A 182 -2.19 22.38 6.49
C ALA A 182 -2.93 22.99 5.31
N GLU A 183 -3.25 22.19 4.29
CA GLU A 183 -3.75 22.68 2.98
C GLU A 183 -5.25 23.02 2.95
N LEU A 184 -6.01 22.61 3.97
CA LEU A 184 -7.41 23.01 4.19
C LEU A 184 -7.58 23.88 5.44
N SER A 185 -6.48 24.31 6.07
CA SER A 185 -6.52 25.26 7.18
C SER A 185 -7.05 26.62 6.74
N GLN A 186 -7.64 27.38 7.67
CA GLN A 186 -8.10 28.74 7.36
C GLN A 186 -6.96 29.64 6.84
N GLU A 187 -5.74 29.45 7.36
CA GLU A 187 -4.56 30.19 6.91
C GLU A 187 -4.20 29.90 5.44
N ASP A 188 -4.29 28.65 5.01
CA ASP A 188 -4.02 28.28 3.61
C ASP A 188 -5.22 28.58 2.69
N MET A 189 -6.45 28.63 3.23
CA MET A 189 -7.61 29.13 2.49
C MET A 189 -7.46 30.60 2.09
N ASN A 190 -6.73 31.40 2.88
CA ASN A 190 -6.44 32.81 2.60
C ASN A 190 -5.31 32.99 1.56
N ARG A 191 -4.62 31.90 1.14
CA ARG A 191 -3.60 31.95 0.09
C ARG A 191 -4.28 32.17 -1.26
N GLU A 192 -3.70 33.05 -2.08
CA GLU A 192 -4.18 33.25 -3.46
C GLU A 192 -4.07 31.94 -4.25
N VAL A 193 -5.14 31.58 -4.97
CA VAL A 193 -5.23 30.29 -5.69
C VAL A 193 -4.08 30.13 -6.69
N LYS A 194 -3.66 31.23 -7.33
CA LYS A 194 -2.55 31.25 -8.30
C LYS A 194 -1.20 30.86 -7.71
N ASP A 195 -1.04 31.01 -6.39
CA ASP A 195 0.22 30.71 -5.70
C ASP A 195 0.28 29.25 -5.24
N ILE A 196 -0.82 28.49 -5.34
CA ILE A 196 -0.86 27.08 -4.94
C ILE A 196 -0.27 26.24 -6.08
N PRO A 197 0.86 25.52 -5.84
CA PRO A 197 1.51 24.76 -6.89
C PRO A 197 0.68 23.55 -7.31
N GLN A 198 0.83 23.15 -8.57
CA GLN A 198 0.35 21.87 -9.08
C GLN A 198 1.07 20.70 -8.40
N PRO A 199 0.52 19.47 -8.41
CA PRO A 199 1.18 18.30 -7.83
C PRO A 199 2.53 18.04 -8.53
N HIS A 200 3.61 18.10 -7.77
CA HIS A 200 4.98 18.01 -8.30
C HIS A 200 5.29 16.67 -9.00
N TRP A 201 4.58 15.60 -8.63
CA TRP A 201 4.78 14.24 -9.16
C TRP A 201 3.99 13.95 -10.45
N ASP A 202 3.01 14.79 -10.80
CA ASP A 202 2.27 14.66 -12.06
C ASP A 202 2.15 16.02 -12.75
N PRO A 203 3.15 16.39 -13.58
CA PRO A 203 3.14 17.64 -14.31
C PRO A 203 1.98 17.80 -15.31
N LYS A 204 1.21 16.73 -15.59
CA LYS A 204 0.05 16.76 -16.49
C LYS A 204 -1.27 16.95 -15.74
N ALA A 205 -1.27 16.84 -14.42
CA ALA A 205 -2.47 17.06 -13.63
C ALA A 205 -2.81 18.57 -13.63
N PRO A 206 -4.10 18.93 -13.66
CA PRO A 206 -4.50 20.33 -13.60
C PRO A 206 -4.09 20.94 -12.25
N SER A 207 -3.76 22.22 -12.27
CA SER A 207 -3.66 23.05 -11.08
C SER A 207 -5.03 23.24 -10.42
N LEU A 208 -5.05 23.66 -9.14
CA LEU A 208 -6.30 24.02 -8.45
C LEU A 208 -7.03 25.15 -9.19
N LYS A 209 -6.28 26.12 -9.73
CA LYS A 209 -6.84 27.23 -10.49
C LYS A 209 -7.61 26.74 -11.72
N GLU A 210 -6.98 25.92 -12.57
CA GLU A 210 -7.60 25.37 -13.78
C GLU A 210 -8.82 24.51 -13.43
N TYR A 211 -8.76 23.74 -12.34
CA TYR A 211 -9.90 22.98 -11.84
C TYR A 211 -11.10 23.88 -11.50
N LEU A 212 -10.88 24.97 -10.75
CA LEU A 212 -11.94 25.90 -10.38
C LEU A 212 -12.48 26.67 -11.59
N GLU A 213 -11.62 27.09 -12.52
CA GLU A 213 -12.01 27.72 -13.78
C GLU A 213 -12.91 26.80 -14.62
N ASN A 214 -12.58 25.51 -14.69
CA ASN A 214 -13.42 24.53 -15.38
C ASN A 214 -14.82 24.40 -14.74
N ILE A 215 -14.93 24.48 -13.41
CA ILE A 215 -16.24 24.48 -12.73
C ILE A 215 -17.03 25.74 -13.05
N VAL A 216 -16.37 26.91 -13.07
CA VAL A 216 -17.00 28.18 -13.48
C VAL A 216 -17.57 28.05 -14.88
N GLN A 217 -16.78 27.56 -15.84
CA GLN A 217 -17.19 27.38 -17.23
C GLN A 217 -18.38 26.41 -17.35
N GLN A 218 -18.35 25.28 -16.62
CA GLN A 218 -19.45 24.31 -16.62
C GLN A 218 -20.75 24.91 -16.05
N LYS A 219 -20.67 25.71 -14.98
CA LYS A 219 -21.85 26.40 -14.42
C LYS A 219 -22.40 27.43 -15.41
N GLN A 220 -21.54 28.26 -16.00
CA GLN A 220 -21.94 29.24 -17.00
C GLN A 220 -22.57 28.60 -18.25
N GLN A 221 -22.07 27.43 -18.67
CA GLN A 221 -22.66 26.70 -19.79
C GLN A 221 -24.06 26.17 -19.44
N LYS A 222 -24.24 25.58 -18.25
CA LYS A 222 -25.56 25.14 -17.78
C LYS A 222 -26.56 26.29 -17.64
N ASP A 223 -26.11 27.46 -17.19
CA ASP A 223 -26.96 28.65 -17.08
C ASP A 223 -27.36 29.20 -18.46
N LYS A 224 -26.48 29.10 -19.47
CA LYS A 224 -26.83 29.44 -20.87
C LYS A 224 -27.84 28.47 -21.48
N ASP A 225 -27.73 27.19 -21.14
CA ASP A 225 -28.66 26.15 -21.64
C ASP A 225 -30.03 26.20 -20.92
N ASN A 226 -30.08 26.75 -19.70
CA ASN A 226 -31.31 27.00 -18.94
C ASN A 226 -31.76 28.47 -19.05
N THR A 227 -32.51 28.80 -20.11
CA THR A 227 -33.01 30.15 -20.46
C THR A 227 -33.96 30.82 -19.44
N ALA A 228 -34.13 30.27 -18.23
CA ALA A 228 -35.20 30.65 -17.29
C ALA A 228 -34.75 31.12 -15.89
N THR A 229 -33.48 31.47 -15.66
CA THR A 229 -33.07 31.93 -14.30
C THR A 229 -32.14 33.13 -14.30
N THR A 230 -32.43 34.07 -13.39
CA THR A 230 -31.61 35.24 -13.06
C THR A 230 -30.22 34.78 -12.59
N PRO A 231 -29.12 35.40 -13.03
CA PRO A 231 -27.76 34.98 -12.65
C PRO A 231 -27.55 35.26 -11.16
N SER A 232 -27.76 34.23 -10.33
CA SER A 232 -27.71 34.31 -8.88
C SER A 232 -26.63 33.36 -8.35
N PHE A 233 -25.37 33.58 -8.72
CA PHE A 233 -24.22 33.19 -7.90
C PHE A 233 -22.97 33.90 -8.42
N SER A 234 -22.14 34.41 -7.51
CA SER A 234 -20.77 34.83 -7.84
C SER A 234 -20.03 33.61 -8.39
N SER A 235 -19.86 33.58 -9.71
CA SER A 235 -19.20 32.51 -10.46
C SER A 235 -17.73 32.87 -10.72
N SER A 236 -17.08 33.51 -9.74
CA SER A 236 -15.63 33.74 -9.77
C SER A 236 -14.88 32.54 -9.19
N VAL A 237 -13.61 32.40 -9.60
CA VAL A 237 -12.69 31.40 -9.04
C VAL A 237 -12.56 31.55 -7.52
N ASP A 238 -12.47 32.79 -7.03
CA ASP A 238 -12.36 33.09 -5.60
C ASP A 238 -13.59 32.66 -4.81
N ALA A 239 -14.79 32.84 -5.36
CA ALA A 239 -16.03 32.38 -4.72
C ALA A 239 -16.15 30.85 -4.68
N LEU A 240 -15.54 30.14 -5.62
CA LEU A 240 -15.48 28.68 -5.63
C LEU A 240 -14.30 28.10 -4.83
N ASN A 241 -13.35 28.92 -4.38
CA ASN A 241 -12.23 28.49 -3.55
C ASN A 241 -12.70 28.15 -2.12
N THR A 242 -13.40 27.04 -1.95
CA THR A 242 -13.91 26.52 -0.68
C THR A 242 -13.14 25.26 -0.27
N ARG A 243 -13.18 24.91 1.03
CA ARG A 243 -12.58 23.64 1.52
C ARG A 243 -13.16 22.42 0.81
N VAL A 244 -14.46 22.46 0.46
CA VAL A 244 -15.14 21.39 -0.29
C VAL A 244 -14.53 21.22 -1.68
N HIS A 245 -14.37 22.29 -2.47
CA HIS A 245 -13.77 22.18 -3.80
C HIS A 245 -12.28 21.82 -3.73
N ARG A 246 -11.52 22.35 -2.77
CA ARG A 246 -10.11 21.95 -2.57
C ARG A 246 -9.97 20.48 -2.23
N LEU A 247 -10.80 19.95 -1.34
CA LEU A 247 -10.78 18.52 -1.00
C LEU A 247 -11.16 17.66 -2.20
N ASN A 248 -12.20 18.03 -2.95
CA ASN A 248 -12.58 17.32 -4.18
C ASN A 248 -11.45 17.34 -5.22
N TYR A 249 -10.81 18.48 -5.43
CA TYR A 249 -9.61 18.60 -6.27
C TYR A 249 -8.51 17.64 -5.81
N MET A 250 -8.19 17.62 -4.50
CA MET A 250 -7.17 16.72 -3.97
C MET A 250 -7.53 15.25 -4.21
N LEU A 251 -8.74 14.83 -3.85
CA LEU A 251 -9.21 13.45 -4.01
C LEU A 251 -9.17 13.01 -5.47
N GLN A 252 -9.58 13.87 -6.40
CA GLN A 252 -9.64 13.55 -7.83
C GLN A 252 -8.27 13.59 -8.51
N HIS A 253 -7.54 14.71 -8.38
CA HIS A 253 -6.37 14.99 -9.21
C HIS A 253 -5.04 14.67 -8.54
N THR A 254 -5.01 14.57 -7.22
CA THR A 254 -3.75 14.32 -6.49
C THR A 254 -3.71 12.93 -5.85
N LEU A 255 -4.85 12.38 -5.43
CA LEU A 255 -4.94 11.10 -4.69
C LEU A 255 -5.62 9.97 -5.48
N GLY A 256 -6.12 10.25 -6.68
CA GLY A 256 -6.70 9.24 -7.59
C GLY A 256 -7.93 8.50 -7.05
N CYS A 257 -8.72 9.14 -6.19
CA CYS A 257 -9.88 8.55 -5.50
C CYS A 257 -11.11 9.49 -5.53
N PRO A 258 -11.62 9.86 -6.73
CA PRO A 258 -12.64 10.91 -6.88
C PRO A 258 -13.96 10.63 -6.13
N ASN A 259 -14.34 9.37 -5.95
CA ASN A 259 -15.59 9.00 -5.28
C ASN A 259 -15.49 9.01 -3.74
N THR A 260 -14.29 9.16 -3.18
CA THR A 260 -14.04 9.08 -1.74
C THR A 260 -14.84 10.11 -0.93
N PHE A 261 -15.11 11.30 -1.49
CA PHE A 261 -15.96 12.30 -0.81
C PHE A 261 -17.36 11.73 -0.53
N GLU A 262 -17.96 11.09 -1.53
CA GLU A 262 -19.30 10.51 -1.44
C GLU A 262 -19.34 9.20 -0.67
N TYR A 263 -18.25 8.43 -0.66
CA TYR A 263 -18.11 7.28 0.25
C TYR A 263 -18.00 7.73 1.70
N ARG A 264 -17.29 8.82 1.97
CA ARG A 264 -17.23 9.36 3.33
C ARG A 264 -18.58 9.87 3.80
N ARG A 265 -19.37 10.50 2.92
CA ARG A 265 -20.76 10.87 3.22
C ARG A 265 -21.61 9.67 3.62
N GLN A 266 -21.46 8.55 2.90
CA GLN A 266 -22.15 7.29 3.22
C GLN A 266 -21.70 6.72 4.57
N GLU A 267 -20.40 6.72 4.84
CA GLU A 267 -19.86 6.26 6.12
C GLU A 267 -20.40 7.08 7.30
N LEU A 268 -20.45 8.40 7.17
CA LEU A 268 -21.01 9.30 8.18
C LEU A 268 -22.52 9.10 8.39
N ALA A 269 -23.27 8.88 7.31
CA ALA A 269 -24.70 8.59 7.37
C ALA A 269 -24.96 7.32 8.20
N ILE A 270 -24.20 6.25 7.94
CA ILE A 270 -24.27 4.99 8.70
C ILE A 270 -23.90 5.22 10.17
N LEU A 271 -22.74 5.83 10.44
CA LEU A 271 -22.23 6.02 11.80
C LEU A 271 -23.14 6.89 12.68
N ARG A 272 -23.91 7.79 12.07
CA ARG A 272 -24.82 8.71 12.77
C ARG A 272 -26.28 8.28 12.72
N ASN A 273 -26.58 7.15 12.08
CA ASN A 273 -27.92 6.69 11.79
C ASN A 273 -28.81 7.79 11.16
N LYS A 274 -28.33 8.38 10.07
CA LYS A 274 -29.02 9.43 9.29
C LYS A 274 -29.09 9.05 7.81
N GLY A 275 -30.01 9.65 7.08
CA GLY A 275 -30.04 9.55 5.62
C GLY A 275 -28.84 10.27 5.00
N LYS A 276 -28.32 9.73 3.87
CA LYS A 276 -27.17 10.32 3.15
C LYS A 276 -27.36 11.81 2.81
N LYS A 277 -28.58 12.22 2.48
CA LYS A 277 -28.92 13.62 2.12
C LYS A 277 -28.88 14.58 3.31
N GLU A 278 -28.90 14.06 4.54
CA GLU A 278 -28.82 14.86 5.77
C GLU A 278 -27.38 15.17 6.17
N ILE A 279 -26.39 14.53 5.55
CA ILE A 279 -24.97 14.82 5.75
C ILE A 279 -24.56 15.90 4.76
N THR A 280 -24.14 17.06 5.27
CA THR A 280 -23.69 18.20 4.48
C THR A 280 -22.25 18.03 3.97
N ASP A 281 -21.85 18.83 2.98
CA ASP A 281 -20.49 18.81 2.43
C ASP A 281 -19.45 19.27 3.47
N ASP A 282 -19.80 20.26 4.29
CA ASP A 282 -18.94 20.74 5.38
C ASP A 282 -18.73 19.66 6.44
N GLU A 283 -19.76 18.89 6.78
CA GLU A 283 -19.61 17.74 7.70
C GLU A 283 -18.67 16.66 7.16
N VAL A 284 -18.64 16.46 5.83
CA VAL A 284 -17.69 15.54 5.19
C VAL A 284 -16.26 16.09 5.34
N VAL A 285 -16.03 17.36 4.99
CA VAL A 285 -14.72 18.02 5.11
C VAL A 285 -14.22 18.00 6.55
N ASP A 286 -15.04 18.43 7.50
CA ASP A 286 -14.69 18.46 8.92
C ASP A 286 -14.43 17.06 9.46
N ASN A 287 -15.08 16.03 8.89
CA ASN A 287 -14.75 14.66 9.24
C ASN A 287 -13.39 14.20 8.69
N PHE A 288 -13.00 14.55 7.46
CA PHE A 288 -11.64 14.29 6.98
C PHE A 288 -10.59 14.91 7.90
N LEU A 289 -10.82 16.16 8.32
CA LEU A 289 -9.92 16.89 9.23
C LEU A 289 -9.93 16.38 10.67
N SER A 290 -11.03 15.82 11.17
CA SER A 290 -11.05 15.22 12.50
C SER A 290 -10.40 13.83 12.53
N GLU A 291 -10.48 13.06 11.45
CA GLU A 291 -9.90 11.71 11.36
C GLU A 291 -8.37 11.68 11.36
N ILE A 292 -7.71 12.75 10.88
CA ILE A 292 -6.25 12.90 10.97
C ILE A 292 -5.78 13.73 12.18
N GLY A 293 -6.71 14.25 12.99
CA GLY A 293 -6.37 14.92 14.25
C GLY A 293 -6.02 13.91 15.34
N GLU A 294 -5.46 14.36 16.47
CA GLU A 294 -4.95 13.47 17.53
C GLU A 294 -5.95 12.43 18.07
N ARG A 295 -7.26 12.75 18.00
CA ARG A 295 -8.34 11.84 18.43
C ARG A 295 -8.95 11.02 17.28
N GLY A 296 -8.62 11.36 16.04
CA GLY A 296 -9.14 10.72 14.84
C GLY A 296 -8.69 9.27 14.70
N SER A 297 -9.53 8.43 14.10
CA SER A 297 -9.22 6.99 14.04
C SER A 297 -8.09 6.68 13.06
N LEU A 298 -8.00 7.43 11.95
CA LEU A 298 -6.86 7.32 11.04
C LEU A 298 -5.54 7.76 11.69
N PHE A 299 -5.53 8.84 12.47
CA PHE A 299 -4.32 9.22 13.20
C PHE A 299 -3.90 8.15 14.22
N GLN A 300 -4.85 7.56 14.94
CA GLN A 300 -4.57 6.45 15.86
C GLN A 300 -4.04 5.20 15.12
N TYR A 301 -4.51 4.93 13.90
CA TYR A 301 -3.93 3.90 13.03
C TYR A 301 -2.46 4.17 12.75
N LEU A 302 -2.12 5.39 12.32
CA LEU A 302 -0.74 5.78 12.03
C LEU A 302 0.15 5.66 13.28
N GLN A 303 -0.35 6.02 14.47
CA GLN A 303 0.38 5.87 15.74
C GLN A 303 0.66 4.39 16.10
N CYS A 304 -0.24 3.48 15.70
CA CYS A 304 -0.12 2.06 15.94
C CYS A 304 0.62 1.30 14.82
N ALA A 305 0.91 1.96 13.71
CA ALA A 305 1.47 1.36 12.51
C ALA A 305 3.00 1.37 12.47
N ASN A 306 3.52 0.64 11.49
CA ASN A 306 4.93 0.48 11.16
C ASN A 306 5.15 0.81 9.68
N VAL A 307 6.35 1.23 9.31
CA VAL A 307 6.76 1.30 7.89
C VAL A 307 7.01 -0.11 7.34
N ALA A 308 7.62 -0.96 8.17
CA ALA A 308 7.91 -2.35 7.86
C ALA A 308 7.99 -3.18 9.14
N VAL A 309 7.85 -4.50 9.00
CA VAL A 309 7.93 -5.47 10.11
C VAL A 309 8.62 -6.75 9.64
N VAL A 310 9.43 -7.35 10.51
CA VAL A 310 9.98 -8.70 10.31
C VAL A 310 9.34 -9.65 11.32
N ILE A 311 8.81 -10.79 10.85
CA ILE A 311 8.30 -11.88 11.69
C ILE A 311 8.98 -13.17 11.23
N GLY A 312 9.93 -13.64 12.03
CA GLY A 312 10.79 -14.78 11.69
C GLY A 312 11.56 -14.54 10.39
N ASN A 313 11.37 -15.39 9.37
CA ASN A 313 12.07 -15.28 8.08
C ASN A 313 11.34 -14.39 7.04
N THR A 314 10.27 -13.70 7.42
CA THR A 314 9.42 -12.92 6.50
C THR A 314 9.46 -11.43 6.80
N LEU A 315 9.77 -10.62 5.79
CA LEU A 315 9.68 -9.16 5.80
C LEU A 315 8.33 -8.71 5.21
N PHE A 316 7.70 -7.73 5.84
CA PHE A 316 6.48 -7.08 5.38
C PHE A 316 6.72 -5.59 5.20
N CYS A 317 6.33 -5.04 4.06
CA CYS A 317 6.30 -3.61 3.78
C CYS A 317 5.18 -3.32 2.77
N HIS A 318 4.62 -2.11 2.75
CA HIS A 318 3.53 -1.80 1.81
C HIS A 318 3.99 -1.83 0.33
N GLY A 319 5.14 -1.20 0.04
CA GLY A 319 5.64 -1.03 -1.33
C GLY A 319 6.65 -2.09 -1.77
N ALA A 320 7.93 -1.73 -1.93
CA ALA A 320 8.94 -2.67 -2.40
C ALA A 320 10.35 -2.42 -1.82
N VAL A 321 11.12 -3.50 -1.74
CA VAL A 321 12.56 -3.47 -1.42
C VAL A 321 13.37 -3.62 -2.72
N ASP A 322 14.23 -2.67 -3.01
CA ASP A 322 15.11 -2.68 -4.17
C ASP A 322 16.47 -2.04 -3.84
N GLN A 323 17.37 -1.93 -4.81
CA GLN A 323 18.69 -1.31 -4.60
C GLN A 323 18.62 0.16 -4.14
N ASN A 324 17.52 0.86 -4.42
CA ASN A 324 17.32 2.24 -4.00
C ASN A 324 16.81 2.32 -2.56
N THR A 325 15.92 1.41 -2.15
CA THR A 325 15.32 1.42 -0.81
C THR A 325 16.10 0.64 0.23
N MET A 326 16.78 -0.45 -0.15
CA MET A 326 17.52 -1.29 0.78
C MET A 326 18.51 -0.46 1.60
N LYS A 327 18.60 -0.74 2.91
CA LYS A 327 19.47 -0.05 3.88
C LYS A 327 19.17 1.44 4.11
N PHE A 328 18.45 2.09 3.22
CA PHE A 328 18.25 3.54 3.22
C PHE A 328 17.29 3.98 4.33
N VAL A 329 17.75 4.85 5.22
CA VAL A 329 16.91 5.54 6.20
C VAL A 329 16.88 7.03 5.86
N PRO A 330 15.69 7.63 5.61
CA PRO A 330 15.58 9.04 5.27
C PRO A 330 15.94 9.97 6.43
N HIS A 331 16.32 11.21 6.11
CA HIS A 331 16.60 12.25 7.11
C HIS A 331 15.37 13.13 7.31
N LEU A 332 14.84 13.16 8.54
CA LEU A 332 13.57 13.83 8.84
C LEU A 332 13.53 15.29 8.35
N GLN A 333 14.60 16.05 8.58
CA GLN A 333 14.66 17.48 8.24
C GLN A 333 14.97 17.77 6.76
N ASN A 334 15.60 16.83 6.03
CA ASN A 334 16.02 17.03 4.64
C ASN A 334 15.09 16.33 3.63
N THR A 335 14.12 15.57 4.13
CA THR A 335 13.12 14.88 3.33
C THR A 335 11.83 15.70 3.34
N LYS A 336 11.52 16.33 2.20
CA LYS A 336 10.36 17.20 2.01
C LYS A 336 9.38 16.60 1.00
N PHE A 337 8.12 16.99 1.10
CA PHE A 337 7.08 16.58 0.16
C PHE A 337 7.07 17.45 -1.10
N GLU A 338 8.18 17.39 -1.82
CA GLU A 338 8.43 18.10 -3.08
C GLU A 338 9.48 17.34 -3.89
N ASN A 339 9.62 17.65 -5.18
CA ASN A 339 10.73 17.13 -5.97
C ASN A 339 12.05 17.74 -5.46
N PRO A 340 12.97 16.96 -4.89
CA PRO A 340 14.26 17.50 -4.47
C PRO A 340 15.10 17.84 -5.71
N MET A 341 15.99 18.83 -5.58
CA MET A 341 16.86 19.28 -6.68
C MET A 341 18.02 18.31 -6.99
N SER A 342 18.36 17.45 -6.04
CA SER A 342 19.39 16.41 -6.17
C SER A 342 19.07 15.27 -5.21
N LYS A 343 19.64 14.07 -5.45
CA LYS A 343 19.42 12.88 -4.61
C LYS A 343 19.78 13.16 -3.15
N PRO A 344 18.80 13.21 -2.22
CA PRO A 344 19.08 13.53 -0.81
C PRO A 344 20.04 12.52 -0.16
N PRO A 345 20.94 12.93 0.74
CA PRO A 345 21.75 11.98 1.49
C PRO A 345 20.88 11.16 2.46
N PRO A 346 21.25 9.91 2.78
CA PRO A 346 20.62 9.17 3.87
C PRO A 346 20.94 9.82 5.23
N ALA A 347 20.03 9.69 6.19
CA ALA A 347 20.40 9.89 7.60
C ALA A 347 21.28 8.73 8.09
N LYS A 348 20.95 7.52 7.62
CA LYS A 348 21.65 6.29 7.98
C LYS A 348 21.55 5.29 6.84
N LEU A 349 22.62 4.51 6.68
CA LEU A 349 22.62 3.27 5.92
C LEU A 349 22.72 2.14 6.93
N ALA A 350 21.64 1.40 7.12
CA ALA A 350 21.59 0.29 8.07
C ALA A 350 22.20 -0.97 7.45
N ASP A 351 22.97 -1.73 8.24
CA ASP A 351 23.68 -2.89 7.70
C ASP A 351 22.79 -4.14 7.66
N THR A 352 21.90 -4.30 8.64
CA THR A 352 20.96 -5.43 8.73
C THR A 352 19.52 -4.99 8.46
N VAL A 353 18.66 -5.95 8.11
CA VAL A 353 17.23 -5.69 7.88
C VAL A 353 16.54 -5.26 9.18
N GLU A 354 16.89 -5.85 10.33
CA GLU A 354 16.30 -5.52 11.63
C GLU A 354 16.60 -4.07 12.02
N GLU A 355 17.86 -3.65 11.86
CA GLU A 355 18.28 -2.28 12.12
C GLU A 355 17.58 -1.30 11.17
N TRP A 356 17.48 -1.65 9.88
CA TRP A 356 16.82 -0.84 8.87
C TRP A 356 15.33 -0.64 9.20
N VAL A 357 14.62 -1.73 9.50
CA VAL A 357 13.20 -1.73 9.87
C VAL A 357 12.97 -0.95 11.16
N ALA A 358 13.81 -1.14 12.18
CA ALA A 358 13.72 -0.36 13.42
C ALA A 358 13.87 1.16 13.14
N SER A 359 14.87 1.53 12.34
CA SER A 359 15.16 2.93 12.01
C SER A 359 14.05 3.57 11.15
N LEU A 360 13.43 2.83 10.22
CA LEU A 360 12.26 3.30 9.47
C LEU A 360 11.02 3.49 10.37
N ASN A 361 10.83 2.61 11.34
CA ASN A 361 9.74 2.74 12.31
C ASN A 361 9.98 3.90 13.29
N ASP A 362 11.23 4.18 13.65
CA ASP A 362 11.62 5.39 14.40
C ASP A 362 11.31 6.65 13.59
N PHE A 363 11.68 6.67 12.30
CA PHE A 363 11.38 7.75 11.37
C PHE A 363 9.87 8.06 11.28
N LEU A 364 9.00 7.05 11.22
CA LEU A 364 7.55 7.22 11.27
C LEU A 364 7.10 7.91 12.57
N ARG A 365 7.56 7.40 13.73
CA ARG A 365 7.20 7.94 15.04
C ARG A 365 7.65 9.39 15.21
N GLU A 366 8.88 9.72 14.80
CA GLU A 366 9.39 11.08 14.83
C GLU A 366 8.64 12.01 13.87
N GLY A 367 8.31 11.55 12.66
CA GLY A 367 7.52 12.31 11.70
C GLY A 367 6.11 12.62 12.18
N LEU A 368 5.46 11.67 12.89
CA LEU A 368 4.15 11.91 13.51
C LEU A 368 4.24 12.91 14.67
N GLN A 369 5.29 12.85 15.48
CA GLN A 369 5.52 13.84 16.54
C GLN A 369 5.76 15.24 15.96
N ASP A 370 6.51 15.33 14.86
CA ASP A 370 6.75 16.59 14.15
C ASP A 370 5.46 17.14 13.55
N TYR A 371 4.62 16.29 12.96
CA TYR A 371 3.28 16.64 12.50
C TYR A 371 2.41 17.25 13.61
N VAL A 372 2.34 16.61 14.78
CA VAL A 372 1.56 17.12 15.93
C VAL A 372 2.10 18.47 16.42
N LYS A 373 3.42 18.65 16.43
CA LYS A 373 4.06 19.90 16.89
C LYS A 373 3.89 21.06 15.92
N ARG A 374 3.86 20.78 14.61
CA ARG A 374 3.83 21.79 13.53
C ARG A 374 2.77 21.44 12.47
N PRO A 375 1.48 21.31 12.80
CA PRO A 375 0.48 20.77 11.87
C PRO A 375 0.16 21.68 10.69
N HIS A 376 0.56 22.96 10.77
CA HIS A 376 0.34 23.98 9.75
C HIS A 376 1.66 24.43 9.12
N TRP A 377 1.55 25.18 8.03
CA TRP A 377 2.68 25.85 7.41
C TRP A 377 3.35 26.82 8.38
N ASN A 378 4.67 26.99 8.26
CA ASN A 378 5.33 28.16 8.81
C ASN A 378 4.93 29.43 8.03
N GLY A 379 5.23 30.62 8.58
CA GLY A 379 4.82 31.89 7.95
C GLY A 379 5.34 32.10 6.52
N GLU A 380 6.50 31.54 6.18
CA GLU A 380 7.06 31.56 4.82
C GLU A 380 6.46 30.51 3.88
N ARG A 381 5.65 29.58 4.39
CA ARG A 381 5.11 28.42 3.66
C ARG A 381 6.18 27.55 2.99
N THR A 382 7.34 27.43 3.64
CA THR A 382 8.49 26.63 3.18
C THR A 382 8.63 25.30 3.91
N SER A 383 7.92 25.11 5.03
CA SER A 383 7.86 23.85 5.77
C SER A 383 6.63 23.72 6.65
N ARG A 384 6.26 22.47 6.94
CA ARG A 384 5.28 22.06 7.95
C ARG A 384 5.72 20.74 8.62
N GLY A 385 5.01 20.33 9.65
CA GLY A 385 5.20 19.06 10.33
C GLY A 385 4.75 17.88 9.49
N GLY A 386 5.48 16.76 9.57
CA GLY A 386 5.10 15.52 8.88
C GLY A 386 5.38 15.50 7.37
N GLU A 387 6.05 16.52 6.82
CA GLU A 387 6.44 16.55 5.39
C GLU A 387 7.25 15.33 4.99
N SER A 388 8.09 14.83 5.88
CA SER A 388 8.92 13.65 5.64
C SER A 388 8.08 12.37 5.44
N LEU A 389 6.93 12.27 6.10
CA LEU A 389 5.98 11.17 5.94
C LEU A 389 5.14 11.34 4.67
N MET A 390 4.76 12.57 4.36
CA MET A 390 4.11 12.89 3.07
C MET A 390 5.06 12.64 1.89
N ALA A 391 6.36 12.85 2.06
CA ALA A 391 7.36 12.48 1.08
C ALA A 391 7.46 10.96 0.96
N LEU A 392 7.45 10.23 2.08
CA LEU A 392 7.54 8.76 2.07
C LEU A 392 6.43 8.11 1.23
N GLN A 393 5.24 8.70 1.11
CA GLN A 393 4.20 8.16 0.21
C GLN A 393 4.39 8.49 -1.28
N ASN A 394 5.42 9.23 -1.67
CA ASN A 394 5.65 9.69 -3.04
C ASN A 394 7.05 9.30 -3.56
N ARG A 395 7.11 8.64 -4.73
CA ARG A 395 8.38 8.11 -5.24
C ARG A 395 9.32 9.24 -5.65
N SER A 396 8.82 10.23 -6.40
CA SER A 396 9.63 11.36 -6.85
C SER A 396 10.20 12.18 -5.68
N ALA A 397 9.41 12.47 -4.64
CA ALA A 397 9.88 13.17 -3.43
C ALA A 397 11.00 12.39 -2.70
N MET A 398 10.98 11.06 -2.80
CA MET A 398 11.99 10.17 -2.19
C MET A 398 13.16 9.82 -3.13
N TRP A 399 13.20 10.37 -4.34
CA TRP A 399 14.16 9.98 -5.37
C TRP A 399 14.15 8.47 -5.65
N GLY A 400 12.96 7.87 -5.72
CA GLY A 400 12.77 6.44 -5.91
C GLY A 400 13.14 5.56 -4.72
N ARG A 401 13.38 6.15 -3.53
CA ARG A 401 13.78 5.42 -2.31
C ARG A 401 12.66 5.31 -1.28
N SER A 402 11.42 5.21 -1.76
CA SER A 402 10.29 4.93 -0.88
C SER A 402 9.99 3.44 -0.81
N ILE A 403 10.15 2.86 0.38
CA ILE A 403 9.68 1.49 0.66
C ILE A 403 8.14 1.39 0.71
N VAL A 404 7.43 2.53 0.84
CA VAL A 404 5.97 2.56 0.91
C VAL A 404 5.38 2.65 -0.50
N SER A 405 5.91 3.50 -1.36
CA SER A 405 5.31 3.77 -2.66
C SER A 405 6.03 3.11 -3.84
N ASN A 406 7.16 2.41 -3.67
CA ASN A 406 7.72 1.55 -4.73
C ASN A 406 6.86 0.28 -4.92
N CYS A 407 7.00 -0.45 -6.04
CA CYS A 407 6.21 -1.66 -6.32
C CYS A 407 6.99 -2.70 -7.11
N TYR A 408 6.66 -3.98 -6.97
CA TYR A 408 7.10 -5.03 -7.90
C TYR A 408 6.14 -5.21 -9.08
N GLY A 409 4.84 -5.42 -8.82
CA GLY A 409 3.89 -5.92 -9.81
C GLY A 409 3.77 -5.08 -11.10
N ASP A 410 3.43 -5.76 -12.20
CA ASP A 410 3.05 -5.14 -13.47
C ASP A 410 2.12 -6.07 -14.25
N GLY A 411 1.04 -5.53 -14.83
CA GLY A 411 0.16 -6.31 -15.71
C GLY A 411 -0.43 -7.57 -15.07
N GLY A 412 -0.81 -7.52 -13.79
CA GLY A 412 -1.33 -8.68 -13.08
C GLY A 412 -0.29 -9.75 -12.70
N CYS A 413 0.99 -9.47 -12.93
CA CYS A 413 2.12 -10.36 -12.68
C CYS A 413 3.06 -9.76 -11.63
N ILE A 414 3.93 -10.60 -11.03
CA ILE A 414 4.93 -10.12 -10.06
C ILE A 414 6.02 -9.24 -10.73
N THR A 415 6.28 -9.48 -12.02
CA THR A 415 7.07 -8.64 -12.93
C THR A 415 6.76 -9.06 -14.38
N THR A 416 7.13 -8.23 -15.37
CA THR A 416 6.93 -8.51 -16.80
C THR A 416 8.19 -8.18 -17.60
N ILE A 417 8.26 -8.67 -18.84
CA ILE A 417 9.28 -8.24 -19.82
C ILE A 417 9.16 -6.71 -20.05
N HIS A 418 7.93 -6.19 -20.08
CA HIS A 418 7.69 -4.76 -20.22
C HIS A 418 8.32 -3.94 -19.08
N ALA A 419 8.04 -4.31 -17.82
CA ALA A 419 8.60 -3.64 -16.65
C ALA A 419 10.14 -3.70 -16.64
N THR A 420 10.71 -4.83 -17.05
CA THR A 420 12.16 -5.03 -17.18
C THR A 420 12.76 -4.09 -18.23
N LYS A 421 12.15 -4.01 -19.42
CA LYS A 421 12.59 -3.09 -20.49
C LYS A 421 12.53 -1.63 -20.03
N LEU A 422 11.45 -1.24 -19.34
CA LEU A 422 11.29 0.13 -18.84
C LEU A 422 12.34 0.48 -17.77
N ARG A 423 12.60 -0.44 -16.83
CA ARG A 423 13.61 -0.26 -15.77
C ARG A 423 15.01 -0.10 -16.37
N ASN A 424 15.33 -0.89 -17.39
CA ASN A 424 16.65 -0.95 -18.02
C ASN A 424 16.84 0.02 -19.20
N ASP A 425 15.87 0.89 -19.49
CA ASP A 425 15.99 1.89 -20.56
C ASP A 425 17.22 2.80 -20.29
N PRO A 426 18.22 2.85 -21.18
CA PRO A 426 19.42 3.66 -20.97
C PRO A 426 19.13 5.15 -20.76
N LYS A 427 18.15 5.71 -21.49
CA LYS A 427 17.78 7.12 -21.36
C LYS A 427 17.19 7.37 -19.97
N ARG A 428 16.40 6.42 -19.47
CA ARG A 428 15.86 6.47 -18.11
C ARG A 428 16.99 6.47 -17.08
N LEU A 429 17.94 5.53 -17.20
CA LEU A 429 19.06 5.39 -16.27
C LEU A 429 19.95 6.64 -16.23
N GLU A 430 20.17 7.31 -17.37
CA GLU A 430 20.87 8.60 -17.42
C GLU A 430 20.14 9.69 -16.62
N MET A 431 18.80 9.70 -16.68
CA MET A 431 17.96 10.69 -16.00
C MET A 431 17.87 10.48 -14.48
N GLU A 432 18.17 9.30 -13.94
CA GLU A 432 18.14 9.01 -12.49
C GLU A 432 19.04 9.93 -11.65
N ARG A 433 20.04 10.57 -12.26
CA ARG A 433 20.96 11.47 -11.56
C ARG A 433 20.42 12.90 -11.42
N ILE A 434 19.45 13.29 -12.24
CA ILE A 434 19.03 14.69 -12.38
C ILE A 434 17.53 14.92 -12.29
N ASN A 435 16.69 13.90 -12.48
CA ASN A 435 15.24 14.06 -12.51
C ASN A 435 14.53 13.03 -11.61
N PRO A 436 13.93 13.44 -10.48
CA PRO A 436 13.20 12.53 -9.60
C PRO A 436 11.95 11.91 -10.23
N LEU A 437 11.37 12.54 -11.26
CA LEU A 437 10.16 12.01 -11.92
C LEU A 437 10.41 10.72 -12.69
N VAL A 438 11.68 10.36 -12.95
CA VAL A 438 12.03 9.13 -13.67
C VAL A 438 11.72 7.84 -12.88
N PHE A 439 11.46 7.97 -11.58
CA PHE A 439 11.05 6.86 -10.72
C PHE A 439 9.53 6.62 -10.74
N GLU A 440 8.76 7.53 -11.34
CA GLU A 440 7.33 7.33 -11.53
C GLU A 440 7.06 6.27 -12.60
N LYS A 441 6.05 5.43 -12.37
CA LYS A 441 5.58 4.38 -13.30
C LYS A 441 6.60 3.26 -13.61
N VAL A 442 7.62 3.09 -12.76
CA VAL A 442 8.64 2.03 -12.93
C VAL A 442 8.55 1.04 -11.78
N SER A 443 8.49 -0.25 -12.10
CA SER A 443 8.50 -1.30 -11.07
C SER A 443 9.94 -1.71 -10.70
N SER A 444 10.13 -1.95 -9.40
CA SER A 444 11.32 -2.54 -8.80
C SER A 444 11.58 -3.94 -9.35
N ASP A 445 12.84 -4.39 -9.32
CA ASP A 445 13.20 -5.74 -9.76
C ASP A 445 13.07 -6.75 -8.60
N PRO A 446 12.09 -7.68 -8.63
CA PRO A 446 11.97 -8.69 -7.58
C PRO A 446 13.06 -9.79 -7.67
N LYS A 447 13.82 -9.84 -8.78
CA LYS A 447 14.88 -10.84 -9.03
C LYS A 447 16.29 -10.29 -8.76
N ASP A 448 16.41 -9.10 -8.17
CA ASP A 448 17.70 -8.44 -7.99
C ASP A 448 18.65 -9.24 -7.07
N PRO A 449 19.82 -9.67 -7.57
CA PRO A 449 20.72 -10.54 -6.79
C PRO A 449 21.44 -9.81 -5.66
N ILE A 450 21.60 -8.48 -5.73
CA ILE A 450 22.22 -7.69 -4.65
C ILE A 450 21.24 -7.58 -3.49
N VAL A 451 19.98 -7.27 -3.81
CA VAL A 451 18.90 -7.16 -2.81
C VAL A 451 18.63 -8.52 -2.18
N SER A 452 18.46 -9.58 -2.98
CA SER A 452 18.15 -10.91 -2.45
C SER A 452 19.27 -11.44 -1.56
N LYS A 453 20.54 -11.25 -1.96
CA LYS A 453 21.70 -11.63 -1.13
C LYS A 453 21.73 -10.90 0.20
N TRP A 454 21.44 -9.59 0.22
CA TRP A 454 21.37 -8.85 1.48
C TRP A 454 20.25 -9.35 2.40
N LEU A 455 19.06 -9.57 1.85
CA LEU A 455 17.91 -10.14 2.57
C LEU A 455 18.25 -11.52 3.15
N SER A 456 18.75 -12.44 2.32
CA SER A 456 19.12 -13.80 2.74
C SER A 456 20.25 -13.85 3.76
N ASN A 457 21.21 -12.92 3.69
CA ASN A 457 22.27 -12.78 4.71
C ASN A 457 21.72 -12.34 6.07
N CYS A 458 20.58 -11.64 6.08
CA CYS A 458 19.87 -11.28 7.31
C CYS A 458 18.81 -12.34 7.70
N GLY A 459 18.81 -13.51 7.06
CA GLY A 459 17.85 -14.59 7.35
C GLY A 459 16.44 -14.36 6.79
N ILE A 460 16.24 -13.36 5.93
CA ILE A 460 14.97 -13.14 5.24
C ILE A 460 14.89 -14.07 4.02
N GLN A 461 13.81 -14.84 3.97
CA GLN A 461 13.51 -15.81 2.90
C GLN A 461 12.25 -15.44 2.14
N ARG A 462 11.45 -14.51 2.67
CA ARG A 462 10.21 -14.04 2.04
C ARG A 462 10.01 -12.54 2.25
N VAL A 463 9.50 -11.86 1.22
CA VAL A 463 8.99 -10.48 1.31
C VAL A 463 7.52 -10.46 0.87
N ILE A 464 6.63 -9.91 1.69
CA ILE A 464 5.20 -9.76 1.37
C ILE A 464 4.84 -8.28 1.32
N VAL A 465 4.18 -7.88 0.23
CA VAL A 465 3.89 -6.47 -0.09
C VAL A 465 2.47 -6.24 -0.63
N GLY A 466 2.09 -4.97 -0.79
CA GLY A 466 0.85 -4.49 -1.41
C GLY A 466 1.09 -3.45 -2.50
N HIS A 467 0.36 -2.33 -2.43
CA HIS A 467 0.52 -1.08 -3.19
C HIS A 467 0.14 -1.08 -4.68
N LYS A 468 0.51 -2.13 -5.44
CA LYS A 468 0.16 -2.20 -6.87
C LYS A 468 -0.68 -3.44 -7.20
N PRO A 469 -1.82 -3.26 -7.89
CA PRO A 469 -2.69 -4.35 -8.31
C PRO A 469 -1.98 -5.46 -9.05
N THR A 470 -2.26 -6.69 -8.66
CA THR A 470 -1.72 -7.89 -9.30
C THR A 470 -2.81 -8.80 -9.87
N GLY A 471 -4.00 -8.28 -10.13
CA GLY A 471 -5.10 -9.06 -10.73
C GLY A 471 -5.95 -9.76 -9.68
N ASP A 472 -6.60 -10.86 -10.04
CA ASP A 472 -7.64 -11.52 -9.23
C ASP A 472 -7.17 -12.50 -8.15
N CYS A 473 -5.86 -12.62 -7.99
CA CYS A 473 -5.21 -13.35 -6.92
C CYS A 473 -3.85 -12.70 -6.61
N PRO A 474 -3.21 -13.00 -5.47
CA PRO A 474 -1.84 -12.53 -5.20
C PRO A 474 -0.85 -13.02 -6.26
N ALA A 475 0.14 -12.21 -6.62
CA ALA A 475 1.24 -12.64 -7.49
C ALA A 475 2.47 -13.03 -6.68
N VAL A 476 3.16 -14.09 -7.10
CA VAL A 476 4.32 -14.64 -6.39
C VAL A 476 5.50 -14.82 -7.34
N LEU A 477 6.69 -14.45 -6.87
CA LEU A 477 7.96 -14.89 -7.44
C LEU A 477 8.48 -16.04 -6.57
N SER A 478 8.66 -17.23 -7.16
CA SER A 478 9.25 -18.38 -6.47
C SER A 478 10.65 -18.06 -5.95
N SER A 479 11.00 -18.61 -4.78
CA SER A 479 12.35 -18.50 -4.22
C SER A 479 13.43 -19.11 -5.11
N SER A 480 13.08 -19.95 -6.09
CA SER A 480 14.03 -20.54 -7.05
C SER A 480 14.76 -19.51 -7.92
N TYR A 481 14.22 -18.28 -8.06
CA TYR A 481 14.85 -17.23 -8.88
C TYR A 481 16.01 -16.53 -8.18
N SER A 482 15.90 -16.27 -6.88
CA SER A 482 16.81 -15.36 -6.16
C SER A 482 17.19 -15.83 -4.75
N GLY A 483 16.63 -16.94 -4.28
CA GLY A 483 16.70 -17.40 -2.89
C GLY A 483 15.66 -16.76 -1.97
N VAL A 484 14.89 -15.78 -2.44
CA VAL A 484 13.87 -15.06 -1.66
C VAL A 484 12.53 -15.11 -2.40
N GLU A 485 11.49 -15.60 -1.73
CA GLU A 485 10.13 -15.59 -2.25
C GLU A 485 9.51 -14.19 -2.12
N ILE A 486 8.93 -13.66 -3.20
CA ILE A 486 8.29 -12.33 -3.20
C ILE A 486 6.79 -12.50 -3.44
N VAL A 487 5.96 -11.92 -2.56
CA VAL A 487 4.50 -12.00 -2.63
C VAL A 487 3.92 -10.60 -2.72
N SER A 488 3.14 -10.33 -3.77
CA SER A 488 2.35 -9.11 -3.92
C SER A 488 0.89 -9.44 -3.67
N GLY A 489 0.34 -8.94 -2.57
CA GLY A 489 -1.01 -9.26 -2.08
C GLY A 489 -2.09 -8.27 -2.47
N ASP A 490 -1.74 -7.18 -3.16
CA ASP A 490 -2.72 -6.21 -3.63
C ASP A 490 -3.54 -6.79 -4.81
N THR A 491 -4.80 -7.08 -4.52
CA THR A 491 -5.84 -7.53 -5.44
C THR A 491 -6.91 -6.47 -5.68
N SER A 492 -6.64 -5.20 -5.30
CA SER A 492 -7.47 -4.09 -5.76
C SER A 492 -7.48 -4.12 -7.28
N PHE A 493 -8.65 -3.90 -7.92
CA PHE A 493 -8.83 -4.04 -9.37
C PHE A 493 -8.79 -5.48 -9.94
N SER A 494 -9.10 -6.48 -9.13
CA SER A 494 -9.28 -7.87 -9.59
C SER A 494 -10.38 -8.05 -10.65
N ASP A 495 -11.41 -7.19 -10.64
CA ASP A 495 -12.45 -7.14 -11.68
C ASP A 495 -12.86 -5.69 -11.95
N VAL A 496 -12.28 -5.08 -12.98
CA VAL A 496 -12.55 -3.67 -13.33
C VAL A 496 -13.98 -3.39 -13.79
N SER A 497 -14.74 -4.44 -14.15
CA SER A 497 -16.14 -4.31 -14.53
C SER A 497 -17.06 -4.19 -13.32
N ALA A 498 -16.67 -4.75 -12.17
CA ALA A 498 -17.42 -4.66 -10.94
C ALA A 498 -17.49 -3.21 -10.41
N PRO A 499 -18.58 -2.83 -9.70
CA PRO A 499 -18.71 -1.51 -9.09
C PRO A 499 -17.59 -1.19 -8.11
N ASP A 500 -17.18 -2.18 -7.31
CA ASP A 500 -16.13 -2.08 -6.28
C ASP A 500 -14.73 -2.42 -6.81
N LYS A 501 -14.64 -2.72 -8.10
CA LYS A 501 -13.43 -3.15 -8.82
C LYS A 501 -12.85 -4.49 -8.38
N ARG A 502 -13.57 -5.26 -7.55
CA ARG A 502 -13.10 -6.55 -7.03
C ARG A 502 -13.96 -7.74 -7.47
N GLY A 503 -15.26 -7.53 -7.58
CA GLY A 503 -16.20 -8.57 -8.01
C GLY A 503 -16.23 -9.75 -7.04
N LEU A 504 -16.15 -10.97 -7.57
CA LEU A 504 -16.13 -12.20 -6.75
C LEU A 504 -14.77 -12.51 -6.14
N ALA A 505 -13.71 -11.84 -6.60
CA ALA A 505 -12.36 -12.22 -6.24
C ALA A 505 -12.01 -11.88 -4.80
N VAL A 506 -11.42 -12.84 -4.09
CA VAL A 506 -10.88 -12.68 -2.74
C VAL A 506 -9.56 -13.43 -2.65
N GLY A 507 -8.53 -12.75 -2.15
CA GLY A 507 -7.21 -13.34 -1.92
C GLY A 507 -6.91 -13.51 -0.44
N ILE A 508 -6.64 -14.74 -0.02
CA ILE A 508 -6.14 -15.08 1.32
C ILE A 508 -4.66 -15.42 1.23
N VAL A 509 -3.82 -14.56 1.80
CA VAL A 509 -2.38 -14.76 1.95
C VAL A 509 -2.09 -15.21 3.38
N GLU A 510 -1.59 -16.43 3.54
CA GLU A 510 -1.20 -16.95 4.85
C GLU A 510 0.18 -17.60 4.81
N VAL A 511 0.94 -17.44 5.90
CA VAL A 511 2.21 -18.14 6.14
C VAL A 511 1.98 -19.14 7.26
N VAL A 512 2.21 -20.42 6.98
CA VAL A 512 1.85 -21.54 7.87
C VAL A 512 3.05 -22.45 8.08
N GLY A 513 3.33 -22.89 9.31
CA GLY A 513 4.52 -23.68 9.55
C GLY A 513 4.67 -24.23 10.96
N PHE A 514 5.85 -24.82 11.21
CA PHE A 514 6.26 -25.24 12.53
C PHE A 514 6.74 -24.06 13.39
N SER A 515 7.22 -22.98 12.77
CA SER A 515 7.60 -21.75 13.46
C SER A 515 7.63 -20.55 12.50
N SER A 516 7.91 -19.36 13.02
CA SER A 516 8.09 -18.16 12.20
C SER A 516 9.31 -18.20 11.26
N VAL A 517 10.25 -19.14 11.46
CA VAL A 517 11.45 -19.34 10.61
C VAL A 517 11.45 -20.67 9.86
N ASP A 518 10.35 -21.42 9.98
CA ASP A 518 10.15 -22.71 9.34
C ASP A 518 8.68 -22.83 8.94
N ASN A 519 8.39 -22.39 7.71
CA ASN A 519 7.04 -22.15 7.23
C ASN A 519 6.93 -22.20 5.70
N GLN A 520 5.71 -22.12 5.20
CA GLN A 520 5.37 -22.13 3.78
C GLN A 520 4.25 -21.12 3.50
N LEU A 521 4.25 -20.56 2.30
CA LEU A 521 3.20 -19.68 1.81
C LEU A 521 2.01 -20.51 1.33
N HIS A 522 0.83 -20.18 1.83
CA HIS A 522 -0.46 -20.74 1.42
C HIS A 522 -1.31 -19.60 0.84
N LEU A 523 -1.73 -19.76 -0.41
CA LEU A 523 -2.68 -18.87 -1.06
C LEU A 523 -4.01 -19.59 -1.23
N ARG A 524 -5.09 -18.98 -0.75
CA ARG A 524 -6.46 -19.51 -0.88
C ARG A 524 -7.41 -18.40 -1.32
N GLY A 525 -8.55 -18.77 -1.87
CA GLY A 525 -9.63 -17.82 -2.12
C GLY A 525 -10.38 -18.12 -3.41
N THR A 526 -10.91 -17.05 -4.02
CA THR A 526 -11.79 -17.12 -5.18
C THR A 526 -11.27 -16.17 -6.25
N LEU A 527 -11.23 -16.64 -7.51
CA LEU A 527 -10.85 -15.84 -8.69
C LEU A 527 -12.02 -14.96 -9.15
N SER A 528 -11.76 -14.05 -10.07
CA SER A 528 -12.78 -13.15 -10.64
C SER A 528 -13.93 -13.91 -11.33
N ASN A 529 -13.63 -15.08 -11.91
CA ASN A 529 -14.62 -15.97 -12.54
C ASN A 529 -15.40 -16.87 -11.55
N GLY A 530 -15.14 -16.76 -10.24
CA GLY A 530 -15.79 -17.56 -9.20
C GLY A 530 -15.12 -18.89 -8.87
N ASN A 531 -14.09 -19.30 -9.60
CA ASN A 531 -13.37 -20.53 -9.29
C ASN A 531 -12.55 -20.38 -7.99
N SER A 532 -12.61 -21.40 -7.13
CA SER A 532 -11.81 -21.43 -5.90
C SER A 532 -10.42 -21.98 -6.16
N TYR A 533 -9.44 -21.51 -5.38
CA TYR A 533 -8.05 -21.97 -5.44
C TYR A 533 -7.47 -22.22 -4.06
N ASN A 534 -6.53 -23.18 -4.00
CA ASN A 534 -5.80 -23.54 -2.79
C ASN A 534 -4.39 -24.00 -3.18
N SER A 535 -3.44 -23.09 -3.03
CA SER A 535 -2.07 -23.22 -3.53
C SER A 535 -1.09 -23.21 -2.37
N LYS A 536 -0.24 -24.24 -2.32
CA LYS A 536 0.83 -24.37 -1.33
C LYS A 536 2.17 -24.24 -2.04
N PHE A 537 2.97 -23.29 -1.61
CA PHE A 537 4.33 -23.10 -2.12
C PHE A 537 5.30 -23.94 -1.32
N TYR A 538 6.54 -24.02 -1.79
CA TYR A 538 7.60 -24.73 -1.08
C TYR A 538 7.81 -24.19 0.32
N ARG A 539 8.14 -25.11 1.24
CA ARG A 539 8.49 -24.78 2.60
C ARG A 539 9.90 -24.21 2.67
N LEU A 540 10.02 -23.08 3.35
CA LEU A 540 11.27 -22.34 3.57
C LEU A 540 11.64 -22.46 5.04
N HIS A 541 12.86 -22.92 5.33
CA HIS A 541 13.29 -23.18 6.71
C HIS A 541 14.76 -22.79 6.96
N SER A 542 15.17 -22.95 8.23
CA SER A 542 16.46 -22.48 8.75
C SER A 542 17.67 -22.83 7.85
N GLY A 543 18.50 -21.81 7.60
CA GLY A 543 19.69 -21.91 6.75
C GLY A 543 19.46 -21.66 5.26
N ASN A 544 18.39 -20.96 4.88
CA ASN A 544 18.02 -20.70 3.46
C ASN A 544 17.78 -21.98 2.68
N LYS A 545 17.16 -22.96 3.35
CA LYS A 545 16.84 -24.25 2.76
C LYS A 545 15.40 -24.24 2.28
N VAL A 546 15.20 -24.86 1.12
CA VAL A 546 13.91 -25.07 0.49
C VAL A 546 13.60 -26.57 0.57
N ASP A 547 12.45 -26.92 1.14
CA ASP A 547 11.95 -28.29 1.21
C ASP A 547 10.94 -28.51 0.08
N GLU A 548 11.45 -28.96 -1.07
CA GLU A 548 10.69 -29.23 -2.29
C GLU A 548 9.82 -30.49 -2.20
N SER A 549 9.91 -31.28 -1.11
CA SER A 549 9.03 -32.44 -0.89
C SER A 549 7.58 -32.03 -0.57
N THR A 550 7.37 -30.74 -0.27
CA THR A 550 6.08 -30.13 0.01
C THR A 550 5.86 -28.94 -0.92
N GLY A 551 4.61 -28.65 -1.29
CA GLY A 551 4.26 -27.55 -2.17
C GLY A 551 4.26 -27.93 -3.66
N ASP A 552 3.81 -27.00 -4.51
CA ASP A 552 3.66 -27.22 -5.95
C ASP A 552 4.84 -26.55 -6.72
N PRO A 553 5.57 -27.32 -7.56
CA PRO A 553 6.79 -26.84 -8.23
C PRO A 553 6.55 -25.73 -9.25
N PHE A 554 5.32 -25.59 -9.76
CA PHE A 554 5.03 -24.68 -10.86
C PHE A 554 4.67 -23.26 -10.40
N LEU A 555 4.21 -23.11 -9.16
CA LEU A 555 3.69 -21.85 -8.67
C LEU A 555 4.77 -20.76 -8.59
N GLY A 556 4.39 -19.53 -8.97
CA GLY A 556 5.29 -18.39 -8.98
C GLY A 556 6.43 -18.51 -10.00
N ARG A 557 6.27 -19.36 -11.03
CA ARG A 557 7.19 -19.47 -12.15
C ARG A 557 6.64 -18.80 -13.40
N HIS A 558 7.56 -18.28 -14.19
CA HIS A 558 7.36 -17.76 -15.51
C HIS A 558 7.57 -18.89 -16.52
N ILE A 559 6.60 -19.09 -17.41
CA ILE A 559 6.77 -19.86 -18.64
C ILE A 559 7.49 -18.92 -19.60
N GLN A 560 8.62 -19.35 -20.14
CA GLN A 560 9.36 -18.50 -21.07
C GLN A 560 8.62 -18.42 -22.40
N PRO A 561 8.61 -17.23 -23.05
CA PRO A 561 8.09 -17.11 -24.40
C PRO A 561 8.84 -18.05 -25.34
N ASP A 562 8.09 -18.66 -26.26
CA ASP A 562 8.61 -19.34 -27.43
C ASP A 562 9.20 -18.34 -28.45
N ASP A 563 9.73 -18.86 -29.56
CA ASP A 563 10.34 -18.05 -30.62
C ASP A 563 9.36 -17.00 -31.21
N ASP A 564 8.05 -17.28 -31.14
CA ASP A 564 6.97 -16.39 -31.59
C ASP A 564 6.55 -15.35 -30.52
N GLY A 565 7.04 -15.48 -29.28
CA GLY A 565 6.80 -14.53 -28.20
C GLY A 565 5.45 -14.70 -27.48
N ASP A 566 4.71 -15.77 -27.77
CA ASP A 566 3.32 -15.95 -27.34
C ASP A 566 3.20 -16.51 -25.91
N ASP A 567 4.25 -17.16 -25.42
CA ASP A 567 4.26 -17.86 -24.14
C ASP A 567 4.83 -17.05 -22.95
N ASP A 568 4.59 -15.74 -22.87
CA ASP A 568 4.99 -14.87 -21.73
C ASP A 568 4.03 -14.94 -20.53
N TRP A 569 3.85 -16.12 -19.91
CA TRP A 569 2.83 -16.35 -18.85
C TRP A 569 3.41 -16.64 -17.47
N TRP A 570 2.79 -16.11 -16.42
CA TRP A 570 3.08 -16.40 -15.02
C TRP A 570 2.06 -17.34 -14.41
N ILE A 571 2.53 -18.41 -13.75
CA ILE A 571 1.67 -19.36 -13.04
C ILE A 571 1.40 -18.83 -11.63
N LYS A 572 0.16 -18.43 -11.36
CA LYS A 572 -0.19 -17.76 -10.11
C LYS A 572 -0.69 -18.71 -9.04
N VAL A 573 -1.74 -19.44 -9.37
CA VAL A 573 -2.45 -20.33 -8.45
C VAL A 573 -2.95 -21.56 -9.18
N LYS A 574 -3.18 -22.61 -8.40
CA LYS A 574 -3.86 -23.83 -8.80
C LYS A 574 -5.28 -23.85 -8.23
N THR A 575 -6.26 -23.98 -9.11
CA THR A 575 -7.68 -24.06 -8.76
C THR A 575 -8.01 -25.44 -8.18
N GLU A 576 -9.10 -25.52 -7.42
CA GLU A 576 -9.50 -26.77 -6.74
C GLU A 576 -9.89 -27.90 -7.70
N ASP A 577 -10.28 -27.57 -8.92
CA ASP A 577 -10.53 -28.50 -10.03
C ASP A 577 -9.25 -29.03 -10.71
N GLY A 578 -8.07 -28.56 -10.28
CA GLY A 578 -6.77 -29.06 -10.73
C GLY A 578 -6.12 -28.27 -11.88
N HIS A 579 -6.78 -27.25 -12.42
CA HIS A 579 -6.18 -26.34 -13.41
C HIS A 579 -5.22 -25.34 -12.76
N TYR A 580 -4.34 -24.75 -13.58
CA TYR A 580 -3.50 -23.63 -13.19
C TYR A 580 -4.01 -22.36 -13.85
N CYS A 581 -4.16 -21.31 -13.04
CA CYS A 581 -4.46 -19.97 -13.50
C CYS A 581 -3.15 -19.23 -13.80
N LEU A 582 -3.01 -18.80 -15.04
CA LEU A 582 -1.88 -18.07 -15.57
C LEU A 582 -2.28 -16.64 -15.87
N THR A 583 -1.35 -15.70 -15.70
CA THR A 583 -1.53 -14.30 -16.10
C THR A 583 -0.38 -13.80 -16.97
N ARG A 584 -0.71 -12.87 -17.85
CA ARG A 584 0.26 -12.01 -18.53
C ARG A 584 -0.33 -10.61 -18.66
N GLY A 585 0.51 -9.62 -18.93
CA GLY A 585 0.00 -8.28 -19.14
C GLY A 585 1.04 -7.19 -19.14
N LYS A 586 0.55 -5.95 -19.13
CA LYS A 586 1.35 -4.74 -19.09
C LYS A 586 0.59 -3.61 -18.41
N GLY A 587 1.19 -2.98 -17.41
CA GLY A 587 0.56 -1.87 -16.68
C GLY A 587 -0.76 -2.32 -16.02
N ARG A 588 -1.89 -1.81 -16.53
CA ARG A 588 -3.25 -2.12 -16.03
C ARG A 588 -3.97 -3.20 -16.86
N PHE A 589 -3.39 -3.64 -17.96
CA PHE A 589 -3.95 -4.68 -18.80
C PHE A 589 -3.49 -6.04 -18.30
N VAL A 590 -4.44 -6.96 -18.12
CA VAL A 590 -4.21 -8.32 -17.61
C VAL A 590 -5.01 -9.29 -18.47
N GLU A 591 -4.35 -10.36 -18.91
CA GLU A 591 -4.96 -11.52 -19.54
C GLU A 591 -4.86 -12.72 -18.61
N TYR A 592 -5.83 -13.62 -18.71
CA TYR A 592 -5.93 -14.83 -17.91
C TYR A 592 -6.00 -16.06 -18.82
N ARG A 593 -5.33 -17.14 -18.43
CA ARG A 593 -5.40 -18.44 -19.11
C ARG A 593 -5.50 -19.54 -18.06
N HIS A 594 -6.29 -20.57 -18.34
CA HIS A 594 -6.39 -21.76 -17.51
C HIS A 594 -5.86 -22.95 -18.28
N ILE A 595 -4.95 -23.73 -17.69
CA ILE A 595 -4.35 -24.91 -18.32
C ILE A 595 -4.29 -26.09 -17.36
N GLU A 596 -4.27 -27.29 -17.91
CA GLU A 596 -4.09 -28.52 -17.13
C GLU A 596 -2.63 -28.73 -16.73
N LYS A 597 -2.40 -29.59 -15.73
CA LYS A 597 -1.06 -29.99 -15.31
C LYS A 597 -0.26 -30.66 -16.43
N SER A 598 -0.93 -31.45 -17.28
CA SER A 598 -0.35 -32.15 -18.43
C SER A 598 0.30 -31.15 -19.42
N GLU A 599 -0.36 -30.03 -19.69
CA GLU A 599 0.16 -28.97 -20.56
C GLU A 599 1.39 -28.27 -19.95
N LEU A 600 1.40 -28.06 -18.63
CA LEU A 600 2.56 -27.49 -17.93
C LEU A 600 3.79 -28.39 -17.97
N LEU A 601 3.60 -29.70 -17.83
CA LEU A 601 4.70 -30.67 -17.85
C LEU A 601 5.42 -30.72 -19.20
N ASN A 602 4.77 -30.28 -20.28
CA ASN A 602 5.41 -30.17 -21.60
C ASN A 602 6.26 -28.89 -21.74
N ARG A 603 6.18 -27.97 -20.78
CA ARG A 603 6.81 -26.64 -20.82
C ARG A 603 7.95 -26.45 -19.81
N PHE A 604 8.13 -27.39 -18.87
CA PHE A 604 9.21 -27.44 -17.87
C PHE A 604 9.85 -28.82 -17.88
#